data_AF-A0A1S8WT17-F1
#
_entry.id   AF-A0A1S8WT17-F1
#
_cell.length_a   1.000
_cell.length_b   1.000
_cell.length_c   1.000
_cell.angle_alpha   90.00
_cell.angle_beta   90.00
_cell.angle_gamma   90.00
#
_symmetry.space_group_name_H-M   'P 1'
#
loop_
_entity.id
_entity.type
_entity.pdbx_description
1 polymer ?
#
loop_
_entity_poly.entity_id
_entity_poly.type
_entity_poly.pdbx_seq_one_letter_code
_entity_poly.pdbx_strand_id
1 'polypeptide(L)'
;MQATERRQMESVKTLYNALYKLKQKVQDLVIKLETQGESCDWPRYLSTLALCASELSEIRKVLESDRFSSEHTLALTPMLLNPEPDPTLAKATEDRLALFNHDTVPQYLRTKLDPKLESQCLAQSSRASAVPSDQLTKLINQTNRAVDASLKEVTLLKQELEADFSDRQSKTTGSVEDFNALLSLVISGKGLNTTH
;
A
#
# COMPACT_ATOMS: atom_id res chain seq x y z
N MET A 1 -0.33 -0.13 37.05
CA MET A 1 0.09 0.17 35.66
C MET A 1 0.68 -1.07 34.98
N GLN A 2 -0.09 -2.07 34.51
CA GLN A 2 0.56 -3.40 34.34
C GLN A 2 0.33 -4.23 33.07
N ALA A 3 -0.73 -4.09 32.28
CA ALA A 3 -0.84 -4.87 31.04
C ALA A 3 -1.43 -4.09 29.86
N THR A 4 -2.51 -3.35 30.11
CA THR A 4 -3.18 -2.51 29.10
C THR A 4 -2.27 -1.39 28.60
N GLU A 5 -1.67 -0.61 29.50
CA GLU A 5 -0.75 0.48 29.13
C GLU A 5 0.49 -0.01 28.39
N ARG A 6 1.01 -1.20 28.72
CA ARG A 6 2.14 -1.82 28.01
C ARG A 6 1.76 -2.18 26.58
N ARG A 7 0.59 -2.82 26.40
CA ARG A 7 0.04 -3.14 25.08
C ARG A 7 -0.22 -1.88 24.24
N GLN A 8 -0.69 -0.80 24.88
CA GLN A 8 -0.88 0.48 24.20
C GLN A 8 0.45 1.09 23.78
N MET A 9 1.46 1.08 24.65
CA MET A 9 2.79 1.58 24.33
C MET A 9 3.46 0.76 23.20
N GLU A 10 3.25 -0.55 23.16
CA GLU A 10 3.68 -1.37 22.02
C GLU A 10 2.98 -0.99 20.72
N SER A 11 1.68 -0.70 20.78
CA SER A 11 0.89 -0.27 19.62
C SER A 11 1.39 1.06 19.07
N VAL A 12 1.64 2.04 19.95
CA VAL A 12 2.25 3.33 19.59
C VAL A 12 3.65 3.13 18.97
N LYS A 13 4.47 2.22 19.51
CA LYS A 13 5.78 1.89 18.91
C LYS A 13 5.66 1.28 17.52
N THR A 14 4.67 0.41 17.29
CA THR A 14 4.39 -0.14 15.96
C THR A 14 4.01 0.97 14.97
N LEU A 15 3.13 1.89 15.38
CA LEU A 15 2.76 3.05 14.58
C LEU A 15 3.96 3.96 14.28
N TYR A 16 4.80 4.23 15.30
CA TYR A 16 6.03 4.99 15.13
C TYR A 16 6.95 4.37 14.08
N ASN A 17 7.15 3.05 14.11
CA ASN A 17 7.98 2.36 13.13
C ASN A 17 7.42 2.46 11.70
N ALA A 18 6.10 2.38 11.55
CA ALA A 18 5.44 2.56 10.25
C ALA A 18 5.60 4.00 9.73
N LEU A 19 5.41 5.00 10.59
CA LEU A 19 5.64 6.42 10.27
C LEU A 19 7.10 6.70 9.92
N TYR A 20 8.05 6.06 10.61
CA TYR A 20 9.47 6.21 10.32
C TYR A 20 9.82 5.68 8.93
N LYS A 21 9.25 4.54 8.51
CA LYS A 21 9.43 4.03 7.15
C LYS A 21 8.88 4.98 6.10
N LEU A 22 7.66 5.51 6.31
CA LEU A 22 7.08 6.51 5.41
C LEU A 22 7.99 7.74 5.30
N LYS A 23 8.48 8.26 6.44
CA LYS A 23 9.40 9.39 6.46
C LYS A 23 10.64 9.12 5.60
N GLN A 24 11.27 7.95 5.72
CA GLN A 24 12.43 7.58 4.91
C GLN A 24 12.09 7.57 3.41
N LYS A 25 10.91 7.05 3.02
CA LYS A 25 10.46 7.05 1.61
C LYS A 25 10.17 8.46 1.08
N VAL A 26 9.59 9.33 1.91
CA VAL A 26 9.37 10.73 1.56
C VAL A 26 10.72 11.46 1.41
N GLN A 27 11.67 11.21 2.30
CA GLN A 27 13.03 11.77 2.19
C GLN A 27 13.73 11.31 0.90
N ASP A 28 13.66 10.02 0.58
CA ASP A 28 14.17 9.48 -0.68
C ASP A 28 13.52 10.16 -1.90
N LEU A 29 12.22 10.45 -1.84
CA LEU A 29 11.48 11.12 -2.90
C LEU A 29 11.94 12.57 -3.06
N VAL A 30 12.09 13.31 -1.95
CA VAL A 30 12.57 14.69 -1.95
C VAL A 30 13.98 14.77 -2.52
N ILE A 31 14.90 13.90 -2.06
CA ILE A 31 16.28 13.86 -2.57
C ILE A 31 16.29 13.61 -4.08
N LYS A 32 15.47 12.69 -4.59
CA LYS A 32 15.37 12.43 -6.03
C LYS A 32 14.85 13.65 -6.79
N LEU A 33 13.85 14.33 -6.24
CA LEU A 33 13.28 15.53 -6.85
C LEU A 33 14.31 16.67 -6.92
N GLU A 34 15.08 16.87 -5.85
CA GLU A 34 16.11 17.90 -5.78
C GLU A 34 17.34 17.59 -6.65
N THR A 35 17.76 16.32 -6.72
CA THR A 35 18.96 15.93 -7.46
C THR A 35 18.72 15.72 -8.95
N GLN A 36 17.53 15.26 -9.34
CA GLN A 36 17.26 14.85 -10.71
C GLN A 36 16.37 15.84 -11.47
N GLY A 37 15.58 16.67 -10.79
CA GLY A 37 14.80 17.77 -11.38
C GLY A 37 14.23 17.45 -12.77
N GLU A 38 14.78 18.09 -13.80
CA GLU A 38 14.36 17.95 -15.21
C GLU A 38 14.89 16.69 -15.92
N SER A 39 15.92 16.03 -15.38
CA SER A 39 16.50 14.78 -15.89
C SER A 39 15.95 13.52 -15.21
N CYS A 40 14.84 13.67 -14.46
CA CYS A 40 14.28 12.59 -13.66
C CYS A 40 13.67 11.48 -14.54
N ASP A 41 14.09 10.25 -14.28
CA ASP A 41 13.49 9.05 -14.87
C ASP A 41 12.09 8.82 -14.28
N TRP A 42 11.06 9.17 -15.05
CA TRP A 42 9.65 9.16 -14.61
C TRP A 42 9.18 7.80 -14.04
N PRO A 43 9.47 6.65 -14.67
CA PRO A 43 9.17 5.33 -14.08
C PRO A 43 9.75 5.13 -12.68
N ARG A 44 11.00 5.55 -12.46
CA ARG A 44 11.68 5.43 -11.16
C ARG A 44 11.09 6.38 -10.11
N TYR A 45 10.72 7.58 -10.53
CA TYR A 45 10.00 8.53 -9.68
C TYR A 45 8.64 7.97 -9.25
N LEU A 46 7.84 7.51 -10.21
CA LEU A 46 6.51 6.94 -9.97
C LEU A 46 6.59 5.69 -9.09
N SER A 47 7.59 4.84 -9.28
CA SER A 47 7.86 3.71 -8.40
C SER A 47 8.10 4.15 -6.95
N THR A 48 8.86 5.24 -6.74
CA THR A 48 9.12 5.78 -5.39
C THR A 48 7.86 6.37 -4.75
N LEU A 49 7.02 7.03 -5.55
CA LEU A 49 5.72 7.52 -5.10
C LEU A 49 4.77 6.38 -4.73
N ALA A 50 4.75 5.30 -5.52
CA ALA A 50 3.97 4.10 -5.23
C ALA A 50 4.41 3.43 -3.91
N LEU A 51 5.71 3.44 -3.59
CA LEU A 51 6.20 2.99 -2.28
C LEU A 51 5.65 3.86 -1.14
N CYS A 52 5.61 5.18 -1.30
CA CYS A 52 5.00 6.06 -0.30
C CYS A 52 3.51 5.75 -0.08
N ALA A 53 2.77 5.52 -1.16
CA ALA A 53 1.35 5.12 -1.09
C ALA A 53 1.16 3.75 -0.40
N SER A 54 2.09 2.80 -0.61
CA SER A 54 2.10 1.52 0.07
C SER A 54 2.31 1.67 1.58
N GLU A 55 3.28 2.49 2.00
CA GLU A 55 3.53 2.74 3.44
C GLU A 55 2.33 3.45 4.10
N LEU A 56 1.67 4.39 3.40
CA LEU A 56 0.43 5.01 3.89
C LEU A 56 -0.70 3.99 4.07
N SER A 57 -0.82 3.04 3.13
CA SER A 57 -1.80 1.95 3.23
C SER A 57 -1.51 1.05 4.43
N GLU A 58 -0.23 0.81 4.73
CA GLU A 58 0.17 0.02 5.90
C GLU A 58 -0.12 0.76 7.22
N ILE A 59 0.14 2.07 7.29
CA ILE A 59 -0.24 2.90 8.44
C ILE A 59 -1.76 2.83 8.66
N ARG A 60 -2.55 2.92 7.60
CA ARG A 60 -4.02 2.79 7.70
C ARG A 60 -4.43 1.44 8.29
N LYS A 61 -3.85 0.32 7.84
CA LYS A 61 -4.14 -1.01 8.40
C LYS A 61 -3.76 -1.11 9.88
N VAL A 62 -2.64 -0.48 10.27
CA VAL A 62 -2.22 -0.44 11.68
C VAL A 62 -3.27 0.29 12.51
N LEU A 63 -3.74 1.47 12.07
CA LEU A 63 -4.77 2.26 12.74
C LEU A 63 -6.13 1.57 12.78
N GLU A 64 -6.52 0.85 11.73
CA GLU A 64 -7.78 0.09 11.66
C GLU A 64 -7.74 -1.23 12.44
N SER A 65 -6.58 -1.62 12.97
CA SER A 65 -6.46 -2.85 13.74
C SER A 65 -7.07 -2.75 15.13
N ASP A 66 -7.45 -3.89 15.71
CA ASP A 66 -7.96 -4.00 17.08
C ASP A 66 -6.98 -3.51 18.17
N ARG A 67 -5.75 -3.14 17.80
CA ARG A 67 -4.78 -2.49 18.70
C ARG A 67 -5.22 -1.08 19.07
N PHE A 68 -6.00 -0.45 18.21
CA PHE A 68 -6.39 0.97 18.28
C PHE A 68 -7.91 1.17 18.33
N SER A 69 -8.71 0.09 18.39
CA SER A 69 -10.18 0.18 18.49
C SER A 69 -10.71 0.91 19.75
N SER A 70 -9.86 1.13 20.75
CA SER A 70 -10.16 1.94 21.95
C SER A 70 -9.75 3.41 21.87
N GLU A 71 -9.26 3.90 20.72
CA GLU A 71 -8.69 5.25 20.54
C GLU A 71 -9.64 6.39 20.94
N HIS A 72 -10.96 6.22 20.78
CA HIS A 72 -11.96 7.19 21.24
C HIS A 72 -11.93 7.43 22.77
N THR A 73 -11.17 6.64 23.52
CA THR A 73 -11.07 6.71 24.99
C THR A 73 -9.71 7.23 25.47
N LEU A 74 -8.74 7.49 24.58
CA LEU A 74 -7.38 7.89 24.95
C LEU A 74 -7.14 9.36 24.62
N ALA A 75 -7.03 10.20 25.65
CA ALA A 75 -6.60 11.59 25.53
C ALA A 75 -5.11 11.70 25.87
N LEU A 76 -4.29 12.15 24.92
CA LEU A 76 -2.90 12.50 25.18
C LEU A 76 -2.83 13.85 25.88
N THR A 77 -2.30 13.87 27.10
CA THR A 77 -2.09 15.10 27.87
C THR A 77 -0.61 15.21 28.27
N PRO A 78 0.05 16.35 28.04
CA PRO A 78 1.39 16.60 28.55
C PRO A 78 1.45 16.41 30.07
N MET A 79 2.37 15.58 30.56
CA MET A 79 2.59 15.41 32.00
C MET A 79 3.45 16.52 32.60
N LEU A 80 4.42 17.02 31.83
CA LEU A 80 5.34 18.06 32.23
C LEU A 80 5.66 18.93 31.01
N LEU A 81 5.70 20.24 31.24
CA LEU A 81 6.17 21.21 30.27
C LEU A 81 7.55 21.67 30.70
N ASN A 82 8.52 21.56 29.80
CA ASN A 82 9.89 21.96 30.06
C ASN A 82 10.23 23.19 29.19
N PRO A 83 10.43 24.38 29.79
CA PRO A 83 10.85 25.56 29.04
C PRO A 83 12.33 25.50 28.64
N GLU A 84 13.13 24.65 29.27
CA GLU A 84 14.54 24.47 28.95
C GLU A 84 14.74 23.51 27.78
N PRO A 85 15.75 23.75 26.90
CA PRO A 85 16.09 22.83 25.83
C PRO A 85 16.45 21.44 26.37
N ASP A 86 15.80 20.40 25.85
CA ASP A 86 16.11 19.01 26.18
C ASP A 86 16.90 18.37 25.01
N PRO A 87 18.21 18.08 25.20
CA PRO A 87 19.02 17.47 24.14
C PRO A 87 18.56 16.05 23.77
N THR A 88 17.89 15.34 24.68
CA THR A 88 17.34 14.01 24.42
C THR A 88 16.14 14.10 23.48
N LEU A 89 15.26 15.07 23.72
CA LEU A 89 14.11 15.36 22.87
C LEU A 89 14.55 15.86 21.49
N ALA A 90 15.52 16.77 21.45
CA ALA A 90 16.09 17.26 20.20
C ALA A 90 16.63 16.10 19.36
N LYS A 91 17.48 15.25 19.94
CA LYS A 91 18.02 14.08 19.25
C LYS A 91 16.94 13.09 18.78
N ALA A 92 15.94 12.82 19.61
CA ALA A 92 14.85 11.89 19.26
C ALA A 92 13.95 12.44 18.14
N THR A 93 13.83 13.75 18.01
CA THR A 93 13.01 14.41 16.99
C THR A 93 13.80 14.86 15.76
N GLU A 94 15.10 14.55 15.71
CA GLU A 94 16.04 15.03 14.69
C GLU A 94 16.05 16.56 14.63
N ASP A 95 16.24 17.18 15.79
CA ASP A 95 16.34 18.62 16.04
C ASP A 95 15.11 19.44 15.63
N ARG A 96 13.99 18.78 15.31
CA ARG A 96 12.71 19.43 15.00
C ARG A 96 12.04 20.03 16.24
N LEU A 97 12.29 19.47 17.43
CA LEU A 97 11.70 19.93 18.68
C LEU A 97 12.75 19.93 19.78
N ALA A 98 13.27 21.12 20.11
CA ALA A 98 14.28 21.28 21.16
C ALA A 98 13.68 21.53 22.55
N LEU A 99 12.47 22.10 22.63
CA LEU A 99 11.80 22.46 23.88
C LEU A 99 10.30 22.17 23.80
N PHE A 100 9.72 21.70 24.90
CA PHE A 100 8.30 21.31 24.98
C PHE A 100 7.57 22.20 26.00
N ASN A 101 7.19 23.39 25.56
CA ASN A 101 6.63 24.46 26.39
C ASN A 101 5.18 24.80 25.97
N HIS A 102 4.60 25.83 26.59
CA HIS A 102 3.23 26.27 26.29
C HIS A 102 3.01 26.73 24.85
N ASP A 103 4.07 27.11 24.12
CA ASP A 103 3.97 27.57 22.73
C ASP A 103 4.03 26.38 21.75
N THR A 104 4.89 25.40 22.02
CA THR A 104 5.09 24.25 21.10
C THR A 104 4.01 23.19 21.28
N VAL A 105 3.52 22.96 22.50
CA VAL A 105 2.53 21.91 22.78
C VAL A 105 1.27 22.00 21.92
N PRO A 106 0.60 23.16 21.77
CA PRO A 106 -0.61 23.26 20.94
C PRO A 106 -0.33 22.94 19.47
N GLN A 107 0.90 23.13 19.00
CA GLN A 107 1.28 22.91 17.62
C GLN A 107 1.56 21.43 17.33
N TYR A 108 2.21 20.71 18.26
CA TYR A 108 2.52 19.29 18.10
C TYR A 108 1.38 18.36 18.53
N LEU A 109 0.48 18.80 19.41
CA LEU A 109 -0.74 18.07 19.80
C LEU A 109 -1.99 18.53 19.05
N ARG A 110 -1.82 19.30 17.97
CA ARG A 110 -2.94 19.79 17.16
C ARG A 110 -3.68 18.61 16.51
N THR A 111 -4.96 18.47 16.83
CA THR A 111 -5.88 17.52 16.17
C THR A 111 -6.75 18.17 15.10
N LYS A 112 -6.80 19.51 15.06
CA LYS A 112 -7.57 20.25 14.06
C LYS A 112 -6.92 20.14 12.69
N LEU A 113 -7.70 19.64 11.72
CA LEU A 113 -7.33 19.51 10.31
C LEU A 113 -6.94 20.86 9.70
N ASP A 114 -6.20 20.78 8.58
CA ASP A 114 -5.93 21.97 7.76
C ASP A 114 -7.23 22.56 7.20
N PRO A 115 -7.37 23.89 7.12
CA PRO A 115 -8.62 24.54 6.69
C PRO A 115 -9.15 24.05 5.33
N LYS A 116 -8.23 23.77 4.39
CA LYS A 116 -8.58 23.23 3.07
C LYS A 116 -9.19 21.83 3.17
N LEU A 117 -8.60 20.97 4.01
CA LEU A 117 -9.09 19.61 4.21
C LEU A 117 -10.40 19.61 5.01
N GLU A 118 -10.51 20.46 6.02
CA GLU A 118 -11.75 20.66 6.79
C GLU A 118 -12.91 21.05 5.87
N SER A 119 -12.70 22.01 4.97
CA SER A 119 -13.71 22.41 3.98
C SER A 119 -14.10 21.27 3.04
N GLN A 120 -13.14 20.46 2.58
CA GLN A 120 -13.41 19.30 1.74
C GLN A 120 -14.20 18.21 2.48
N CYS A 121 -13.84 17.91 3.73
CA CYS A 121 -14.57 16.98 4.58
C CYS A 121 -16.01 17.44 4.83
N LEU A 122 -16.22 18.72 5.12
CA LEU A 122 -17.56 19.29 5.32
C LEU A 122 -18.41 19.23 4.04
N ALA A 123 -17.83 19.58 2.88
CA ALA A 123 -18.52 19.46 1.60
C ALA A 123 -18.91 18.01 1.31
N GLN A 124 -18.02 17.05 1.58
CA GLN A 124 -18.29 15.63 1.38
C GLN A 124 -19.36 15.10 2.36
N SER A 125 -19.30 15.51 3.63
CA SER A 125 -20.28 15.14 4.65
C SER A 125 -21.68 15.71 4.33
N SER A 126 -21.75 16.94 3.84
CA SER A 126 -22.99 17.56 3.38
C SER A 126 -23.60 16.80 2.19
N ARG A 127 -22.76 16.46 1.20
CA ARG A 127 -23.19 15.62 0.06
C ARG A 127 -23.68 14.25 0.49
N ALA A 128 -23.00 13.61 1.43
CA ALA A 128 -23.41 12.30 1.95
C ALA A 128 -24.75 12.38 2.70
N SER A 129 -24.95 13.43 3.50
CA SER A 129 -26.18 13.64 4.28
C SER A 129 -27.40 13.97 3.41
N ALA A 130 -27.19 14.46 2.19
CA ALA A 130 -28.26 14.73 1.24
C ALA A 130 -28.90 13.45 0.66
N VAL A 131 -28.24 12.30 0.79
CA VAL A 131 -28.75 11.00 0.28
C VAL A 131 -29.52 10.28 1.38
N PRO A 132 -30.80 9.90 1.16
CA PRO A 132 -31.56 9.13 2.13
C PRO A 132 -30.92 7.77 2.44
N SER A 133 -30.86 7.39 3.72
CA SER A 133 -30.17 6.17 4.19
C SER A 133 -30.66 4.85 3.55
N ASP A 134 -31.97 4.72 3.28
CA ASP A 134 -32.54 3.55 2.59
C ASP A 134 -32.07 3.44 1.13
N GLN A 135 -32.01 4.57 0.42
CA GLN A 135 -31.50 4.62 -0.95
C GLN A 135 -30.00 4.32 -0.99
N LEU A 136 -29.24 4.84 -0.02
CA LEU A 136 -27.80 4.61 0.09
C LEU A 136 -27.47 3.12 0.30
N THR A 137 -28.19 2.44 1.19
CA THR A 137 -27.95 1.02 1.50
C THR A 137 -28.26 0.13 0.28
N LYS A 138 -29.35 0.43 -0.44
CA LYS A 138 -29.70 -0.26 -1.69
C LYS A 138 -28.62 -0.06 -2.75
N LEU A 139 -28.16 1.18 -2.92
CA LEU A 139 -27.10 1.52 -3.89
C LEU A 139 -25.79 0.79 -3.56
N ILE A 140 -25.34 0.82 -2.30
CA ILE A 140 -24.13 0.12 -1.85
C ILE A 140 -24.23 -1.38 -2.18
N ASN A 141 -25.35 -2.02 -1.83
CA ASN A 141 -25.53 -3.45 -2.08
C ASN A 141 -25.56 -3.79 -3.58
N GLN A 142 -26.16 -2.93 -4.41
CA GLN A 142 -26.18 -3.14 -5.85
C GLN A 142 -24.79 -2.94 -6.47
N THR A 143 -24.07 -1.90 -6.07
CA THR A 143 -22.71 -1.63 -6.54
C THR A 143 -21.74 -2.73 -6.13
N ASN A 144 -21.79 -3.20 -4.88
CA ASN A 144 -20.94 -4.30 -4.42
C ASN A 144 -21.20 -5.57 -5.25
N ARG A 145 -22.46 -5.94 -5.49
CA ARG A 145 -22.78 -7.10 -6.35
C ARG A 145 -22.24 -6.96 -7.77
N ALA A 146 -22.32 -5.76 -8.36
CA ALA A 146 -21.80 -5.52 -9.70
C ALA A 146 -20.27 -5.66 -9.73
N VAL A 147 -19.57 -5.08 -8.75
CA VAL A 147 -18.12 -5.20 -8.60
C VAL A 147 -17.70 -6.65 -8.39
N ASP A 148 -18.38 -7.38 -7.51
CA ASP A 148 -18.09 -8.80 -7.23
C ASP A 148 -18.30 -9.67 -8.47
N ALA A 149 -19.36 -9.42 -9.24
CA ALA A 149 -19.63 -10.13 -10.48
C ALA A 149 -18.52 -9.90 -11.52
N SER A 150 -18.14 -8.63 -11.75
CA SER A 150 -17.05 -8.29 -12.67
C SER A 150 -15.70 -8.84 -12.20
N LEU A 151 -15.43 -8.81 -10.89
CA LEU A 151 -14.20 -9.38 -10.34
C LEU A 151 -14.14 -10.89 -10.55
N LYS A 152 -15.26 -11.59 -10.37
CA LYS A 152 -15.37 -13.02 -10.64
C LYS A 152 -15.09 -13.34 -12.11
N GLU A 153 -15.67 -12.57 -13.02
CA GLU A 153 -15.44 -12.72 -14.47
C GLU A 153 -13.96 -12.51 -14.83
N VAL A 154 -13.35 -11.43 -14.34
CA VAL A 154 -11.91 -11.16 -14.56
C VAL A 154 -11.05 -12.29 -13.99
N THR A 155 -11.42 -12.84 -12.83
CA THR A 155 -10.69 -13.95 -12.22
C THR A 155 -10.82 -15.24 -13.04
N LEU A 156 -12.00 -15.51 -13.60
CA LEU A 156 -12.22 -16.65 -14.50
C LEU A 156 -11.39 -16.51 -15.78
N LEU A 157 -11.43 -15.34 -16.43
CA LEU A 157 -10.64 -15.07 -17.63
C LEU A 157 -9.14 -15.21 -17.37
N LYS A 158 -8.66 -14.80 -16.18
CA LYS A 158 -7.28 -15.01 -15.77
C LYS A 158 -6.96 -16.51 -15.66
N GLN A 159 -7.83 -17.31 -15.06
CA GLN A 159 -7.63 -18.77 -14.92
C GLN A 159 -7.61 -19.47 -16.28
N GLU A 160 -8.51 -19.11 -17.20
CA GLU A 160 -8.54 -19.62 -18.56
C GLU A 160 -7.24 -19.28 -19.31
N LEU A 161 -6.75 -18.05 -19.19
CA LEU A 161 -5.49 -17.62 -19.78
C LEU A 161 -4.30 -18.44 -19.22
N GLU A 162 -4.24 -18.64 -17.90
CA GLU A 162 -3.20 -19.45 -17.25
C GLU A 162 -3.25 -20.93 -17.69
N ALA A 163 -4.44 -21.48 -17.90
CA ALA A 163 -4.63 -22.83 -18.44
C ALA A 163 -4.14 -22.93 -19.89
N ASP A 164 -4.51 -21.97 -20.74
CA ASP A 164 -4.04 -21.88 -22.13
C ASP A 164 -2.51 -21.79 -22.24
N PHE A 165 -1.86 -21.02 -21.36
CA PHE A 165 -0.39 -20.95 -21.31
C PHE A 165 0.22 -22.29 -20.88
N SER A 166 -0.39 -22.98 -19.92
CA SER A 166 0.09 -24.30 -19.45
C SER A 166 -0.05 -25.36 -20.55
N ASP A 167 -1.15 -25.35 -21.28
CA ASP A 167 -1.41 -26.24 -22.43
C ASP A 167 -0.46 -25.97 -23.62
N ARG A 168 -0.02 -24.74 -23.79
CA ARG A 168 1.00 -24.39 -24.81
C ARG A 168 2.40 -24.83 -24.39
N GLN A 169 2.72 -24.87 -23.10
CA GLN A 169 4.00 -25.38 -22.60
C GLN A 169 4.05 -26.92 -22.58
N SER A 170 2.91 -27.59 -22.39
CA SER A 170 2.83 -29.06 -22.39
C SER A 170 2.86 -29.67 -23.80
N LYS A 171 2.48 -28.91 -24.83
CA LYS A 171 2.68 -29.26 -26.24
C LYS A 171 4.15 -29.05 -26.62
N THR A 172 4.97 -30.09 -26.47
CA THR A 172 6.32 -30.12 -27.02
C THR A 172 6.27 -29.78 -28.52
N THR A 173 6.90 -28.67 -28.91
CA THR A 173 7.04 -28.30 -30.32
C THR A 173 8.06 -29.24 -30.95
N GLY A 174 7.58 -30.38 -31.46
CA GLY A 174 8.40 -31.39 -32.12
C GLY A 174 8.83 -32.52 -31.19
N SER A 175 8.40 -33.73 -31.55
CA SER A 175 8.91 -34.98 -30.98
C SER A 175 10.35 -35.19 -31.45
N VAL A 176 11.27 -35.47 -30.51
CA VAL A 176 12.66 -35.80 -30.83
C VAL A 176 12.73 -37.13 -31.58
N GLU A 177 11.81 -38.05 -31.31
CA GLU A 177 11.63 -39.28 -32.08
C GLU A 177 11.25 -38.98 -33.54
N ASP A 178 10.34 -38.04 -33.79
CA ASP A 178 9.95 -37.66 -35.16
C ASP A 178 11.11 -37.01 -35.91
N PHE A 179 11.88 -36.15 -35.24
CA PHE A 179 13.10 -35.55 -35.81
C PHE A 179 14.14 -36.62 -36.16
N ASN A 180 14.40 -37.56 -35.26
CA ASN A 180 15.36 -38.65 -35.48
C ASN A 180 14.87 -39.63 -36.55
N ALA A 181 13.57 -39.89 -36.63
CA ALA A 181 12.97 -40.70 -37.69
C ALA A 181 13.18 -40.03 -39.06
N LEU A 182 12.88 -38.73 -39.16
CA LEU A 182 13.09 -37.94 -40.38
C LEU A 182 14.57 -37.89 -40.77
N LEU A 183 15.46 -37.68 -39.79
CA LEU A 183 16.91 -37.70 -40.01
C LEU A 183 17.39 -39.06 -40.52
N SER A 184 16.88 -40.17 -39.95
CA SER A 184 17.23 -41.53 -40.39
C SER A 184 16.69 -41.85 -41.79
N LEU A 185 15.55 -41.28 -42.16
CA LEU A 185 14.94 -41.45 -43.47
C LEU A 185 15.73 -40.66 -44.53
N VAL A 186 16.20 -39.46 -44.20
CA VAL A 186 17.04 -38.62 -45.08
C VAL A 186 18.46 -39.18 -45.22
N ILE A 187 19.10 -39.60 -44.12
CA ILE A 187 20.50 -40.04 -44.14
C ILE A 187 20.63 -41.49 -44.61
N SER A 188 19.69 -42.36 -44.22
CA SER A 188 19.83 -43.82 -44.42
C SER A 188 18.74 -44.43 -45.30
N GLY A 189 17.75 -43.66 -45.77
CA GLY A 189 16.63 -44.17 -46.59
C GLY A 189 15.75 -45.21 -45.87
N LYS A 190 15.91 -45.35 -44.56
CA LYS A 190 15.30 -46.43 -43.77
C LYS A 190 13.79 -46.18 -43.67
N GLY A 191 12.99 -47.07 -44.24
CA GLY A 191 11.52 -46.95 -44.29
C GLY A 191 10.95 -46.61 -45.68
N LEU A 192 11.79 -46.30 -46.67
CA LEU A 192 11.39 -46.23 -48.08
C LEU A 192 11.42 -47.64 -48.68
N ASN A 193 10.40 -48.45 -48.41
CA ASN A 193 10.21 -49.69 -49.17
C ASN A 193 9.67 -49.33 -50.56
N THR A 194 10.55 -49.08 -51.52
CA THR A 194 10.20 -49.15 -52.93
C THR A 194 10.07 -50.63 -53.30
N THR A 195 8.89 -51.20 -53.08
CA THR A 195 8.51 -52.47 -53.70
C THR A 195 8.29 -52.21 -55.18
N HIS A 196 9.28 -52.60 -55.99
CA HIS A 196 9.11 -52.87 -57.40
C HIS A 196 8.44 -54.23 -57.60
#